data_AF-A0A0F8W433-F1
#
_entry.id   AF-A0A0F8W433-F1
#
_cell.length_a   1.000
_cell.length_b   1.000
_cell.length_c   1.000
_cell.angle_alpha   90.00
_cell.angle_beta   90.00
_cell.angle_gamma   90.00
#
_symmetry.space_group_name_H-M   'P 1'
#
loop_
_entity.id
_entity.type
_entity.pdbx_description
1 polymer ?
#
loop_
_entity_poly.entity_id
_entity_poly.type
_entity_poly.pdbx_seq_one_letter_code
_entity_poly.pdbx_strand_id
1 'polypeptide(L)'
;MVQVMNEVTVNKPTLRIEGLREAFLRLEPTASIERARIETRIMKETEGESVITRRAKVFAATVREMPIYIYPDQLVVGCTGARPLCTNITPAINLARRKVGYSYLLGVRKDAPFAQLSDNEKKELEELKPYWTEQGRKVNTHHFGHNIHNHEKVLKKGFLGIKEEAEERLVRLDLAEPDDAARVSFLEGVVMAMEAAAEIGARFATKARELAKEEEGEKRKSELLRIAKICDRVPARPARTFYEALQSYYFSYLLLYWEVIPSLGFSQGRMDQYLYPYY
;
A
#
# COMPACT_ATOMS: atom_id res chain seq x y z
N MET A 1 24.22 28.29 26.89
CA MET A 1 25.22 27.25 26.57
C MET A 1 24.49 25.92 26.59
N VAL A 2 24.00 25.46 25.43
CA VAL A 2 23.22 24.21 25.33
C VAL A 2 24.23 23.08 25.34
N GLN A 3 24.18 22.25 26.38
CA GLN A 3 24.98 21.04 26.49
C GLN A 3 24.45 20.06 25.43
N VAL A 4 25.06 20.06 24.25
CA VAL A 4 24.80 19.08 23.20
C VAL A 4 25.16 17.72 23.79
N MET A 5 24.17 16.83 23.91
CA MET A 5 24.35 15.48 24.42
C MET A 5 25.40 14.75 23.57
N ASN A 6 26.58 14.54 24.15
CA ASN A 6 27.74 13.89 23.51
C ASN A 6 27.75 12.36 23.66
N GLU A 7 26.67 11.76 24.16
CA GLU A 7 26.56 10.30 24.24
C GLU A 7 25.62 9.78 23.16
N VAL A 8 26.20 9.11 22.15
CA VAL A 8 25.44 8.24 21.26
C VAL A 8 25.05 7.01 22.08
N THR A 9 23.92 7.07 22.78
CA THR A 9 23.33 5.88 23.41
C THR A 9 22.84 4.95 22.30
N VAL A 10 23.60 3.88 22.04
CA VAL A 10 23.12 2.76 21.22
C VAL A 10 22.08 2.02 22.06
N ASN A 11 20.81 2.40 21.90
CA ASN A 11 19.70 1.68 22.53
C ASN A 11 19.69 0.23 22.02
N LYS A 12 19.79 -0.73 22.94
CA LYS A 12 19.65 -2.15 22.58
C LYS A 12 18.21 -2.40 22.11
N PRO A 13 18.01 -3.09 20.97
CA PRO A 13 16.67 -3.47 20.55
C PRO A 13 16.03 -4.36 21.62
N THR A 14 14.70 -4.27 21.75
CA THR A 14 13.97 -5.20 22.61
C THR A 14 13.96 -6.59 21.99
N LEU A 15 13.73 -7.64 22.80
CA LEU A 15 13.62 -9.02 22.31
C LEU A 15 12.58 -9.18 21.18
N ARG A 16 11.50 -8.37 21.20
CA ARG A 16 10.51 -8.30 20.12
C ARG A 16 11.14 -7.86 18.80
N ILE A 17 11.94 -6.79 18.83
CA ILE A 17 12.57 -6.23 17.63
C ILE A 17 13.62 -7.20 17.07
N GLU A 18 14.40 -7.83 17.95
CA GLU A 18 15.33 -8.89 17.55
C GLU A 18 14.60 -10.07 16.91
N GLY A 19 13.52 -10.56 17.53
CA GLY A 19 12.70 -11.64 16.98
C GLY A 19 12.08 -11.32 15.62
N LEU A 20 11.52 -10.11 15.45
CA LEU A 20 10.98 -9.65 14.17
C LEU A 20 12.06 -9.57 13.08
N ARG A 21 13.27 -9.10 13.45
CA ARG A 21 14.42 -9.05 12.54
C ARG A 21 14.85 -10.44 12.11
N GLU A 22 15.04 -11.36 13.06
CA GLU A 22 15.43 -12.75 12.76
C GLU A 22 14.38 -13.48 11.93
N ALA A 23 13.09 -13.27 12.23
CA ALA A 23 12.00 -13.80 11.42
C ALA A 23 12.09 -13.27 9.97
N PHE A 24 12.31 -11.96 9.78
CA PHE A 24 12.44 -11.37 8.44
C PHE A 24 13.65 -11.91 7.66
N LEU A 25 14.81 -12.05 8.32
CA LEU A 25 16.05 -12.53 7.67
C LEU A 25 15.96 -13.99 7.20
N ARG A 26 15.03 -14.78 7.75
CA ARG A 26 14.78 -16.17 7.33
C ARG A 26 13.82 -16.29 6.15
N LEU A 27 13.18 -15.19 5.74
CA LEU A 27 12.19 -15.24 4.66
C LEU A 27 12.88 -15.34 3.30
N GLU A 28 12.29 -16.13 2.42
CA GLU A 28 12.70 -16.19 1.02
C GLU A 28 11.83 -15.24 0.17
N PRO A 29 12.42 -14.55 -0.81
CA PRO A 29 11.68 -13.73 -1.77
C PRO A 29 10.66 -14.55 -2.55
N THR A 30 9.46 -14.01 -2.69
CA THR A 30 8.35 -14.68 -3.39
C THR A 30 7.60 -13.75 -4.34
N ALA A 31 6.67 -14.30 -5.13
CA ALA A 31 5.74 -13.53 -5.94
C ALA A 31 4.29 -13.83 -5.57
N SER A 32 3.38 -12.94 -5.98
CA SER A 32 1.93 -13.10 -5.84
C SER A 32 1.24 -12.58 -7.09
N ILE A 33 0.21 -13.30 -7.54
CA ILE A 33 -0.61 -12.94 -8.70
C ILE A 33 -1.94 -12.27 -8.33
N GLU A 34 -2.19 -12.00 -7.05
CA GLU A 34 -3.47 -11.40 -6.61
C GLU A 34 -3.73 -10.04 -7.26
N ARG A 35 -2.71 -9.18 -7.27
CA ARG A 35 -2.81 -7.87 -7.91
C ARG A 35 -3.10 -8.00 -9.41
N ALA A 36 -2.53 -9.00 -10.07
CA ALA A 36 -2.74 -9.28 -11.48
C ALA A 36 -4.16 -9.73 -11.81
N ARG A 37 -4.74 -10.58 -10.96
CA ARG A 37 -6.14 -11.00 -11.03
C ARG A 37 -7.07 -9.80 -10.90
N ILE A 38 -6.90 -9.03 -9.83
CA ILE A 38 -7.72 -7.84 -9.54
C ILE A 38 -7.62 -6.84 -10.70
N GLU A 39 -6.40 -6.52 -11.15
CA GLU A 39 -6.21 -5.56 -12.24
C GLU A 39 -6.89 -6.01 -13.52
N THR A 40 -6.68 -7.26 -13.91
CA THR A 40 -7.21 -7.76 -15.19
C THR A 40 -8.73 -7.85 -15.14
N ARG A 41 -9.30 -8.29 -14.02
CA ARG A 41 -10.75 -8.37 -13.84
C ARG A 41 -11.40 -7.00 -13.95
N ILE A 42 -10.97 -6.03 -13.14
CA ILE A 42 -11.56 -4.69 -13.15
C ILE A 42 -11.34 -3.99 -14.49
N MET A 43 -10.17 -4.15 -15.12
CA MET A 43 -9.92 -3.56 -16.43
C MET A 43 -10.85 -4.14 -17.51
N LYS A 44 -11.16 -5.44 -17.47
CA LYS A 44 -12.16 -6.06 -18.38
C LYS A 44 -13.58 -5.53 -18.12
N GLU A 45 -13.98 -5.41 -16.85
CA GLU A 45 -15.31 -4.96 -16.45
C GLU A 45 -15.59 -3.48 -16.79
N THR A 46 -14.54 -2.68 -16.96
CA THR A 46 -14.62 -1.21 -17.09
C THR A 46 -14.20 -0.72 -18.47
N GLU A 47 -14.25 -1.58 -19.50
CA GLU A 47 -13.97 -1.16 -20.88
C GLU A 47 -14.99 -0.13 -21.36
N GLY A 48 -14.50 0.93 -22.01
CA GLY A 48 -15.30 2.10 -22.39
C GLY A 48 -15.27 3.26 -21.39
N GLU A 49 -14.84 3.03 -20.15
CA GLU A 49 -14.65 4.11 -19.18
C GLU A 49 -13.31 4.86 -19.37
N SER A 50 -13.23 6.06 -18.80
CA SER A 50 -11.99 6.84 -18.79
C SER A 50 -10.87 6.08 -18.06
N VAL A 51 -9.63 6.18 -18.54
CA VAL A 51 -8.50 5.48 -17.92
C VAL A 51 -8.32 5.85 -16.44
N ILE A 52 -8.66 7.08 -16.06
CA ILE A 52 -8.55 7.55 -14.68
C ILE A 52 -9.56 6.83 -13.79
N THR A 53 -10.82 6.78 -14.20
CA THR A 53 -11.88 6.04 -13.49
C THR A 53 -11.51 4.56 -13.35
N ARG A 54 -11.02 3.94 -14.44
CA ARG A 54 -10.60 2.54 -14.43
C ARG A 54 -9.47 2.28 -13.43
N ARG A 55 -8.45 3.16 -13.40
CA ARG A 55 -7.33 3.08 -12.46
C ARG A 55 -7.80 3.27 -11.00
N ALA A 56 -8.72 4.20 -10.75
CA ALA A 56 -9.31 4.39 -9.43
C ALA A 56 -10.08 3.16 -8.96
N LYS A 57 -10.89 2.53 -9.84
CA LYS A 57 -11.59 1.28 -9.56
C LYS A 57 -10.64 0.12 -9.29
N VAL A 58 -9.56 0.00 -10.07
CA VAL A 58 -8.50 -1.00 -9.84
C VAL A 58 -7.85 -0.81 -8.47
N PHE A 59 -7.51 0.42 -8.10
CA PHE A 59 -6.93 0.72 -6.79
C PHE A 59 -7.93 0.39 -5.68
N ALA A 60 -9.19 0.81 -5.82
CA ALA A 60 -10.22 0.53 -4.84
C ALA A 60 -10.43 -0.97 -4.60
N ALA A 61 -10.53 -1.75 -5.67
CA ALA A 61 -10.59 -3.21 -5.59
C ALA A 61 -9.33 -3.80 -4.95
N THR A 62 -8.14 -3.28 -5.28
CA THR A 62 -6.88 -3.70 -4.67
C THR A 62 -6.88 -3.49 -3.16
N VAL A 63 -7.31 -2.31 -2.68
CA VAL A 63 -7.37 -2.02 -1.24
C VAL A 63 -8.36 -2.92 -0.52
N ARG A 64 -9.45 -3.33 -1.17
CA ARG A 64 -10.51 -4.17 -0.60
C ARG A 64 -10.17 -5.67 -0.62
N GLU A 65 -9.46 -6.13 -1.64
CA GLU A 65 -9.32 -7.57 -1.94
C GLU A 65 -7.92 -8.13 -1.70
N MET A 66 -6.86 -7.31 -1.76
CA MET A 66 -5.49 -7.80 -1.49
C MET A 66 -5.44 -8.47 -0.12
N PRO A 67 -4.83 -9.66 0.00
CA PRO A 67 -4.76 -10.37 1.26
C PRO A 67 -3.99 -9.55 2.30
N ILE A 68 -4.45 -9.61 3.56
CA ILE A 68 -3.82 -8.91 4.68
C ILE A 68 -3.49 -9.90 5.80
N TYR A 69 -2.37 -9.65 6.45
CA TYR A 69 -1.88 -10.45 7.56
C TYR A 69 -1.36 -9.54 8.66
N ILE A 70 -1.55 -9.96 9.90
CA ILE A 70 -0.89 -9.40 11.07
C ILE A 70 0.02 -10.50 11.60
N TYR A 71 1.33 -10.29 11.50
CA TYR A 71 2.31 -11.28 11.90
C TYR A 71 2.50 -11.28 13.43
N PRO A 72 3.02 -12.38 14.01
CA PRO A 72 3.34 -12.44 15.43
C PRO A 72 4.19 -11.25 15.87
N ASP A 73 3.94 -10.75 17.07
CA ASP A 73 4.66 -9.63 17.70
C ASP A 73 4.67 -8.27 16.97
N GLN A 74 4.01 -8.13 15.82
CA GLN A 74 3.89 -6.82 15.16
C GLN A 74 3.06 -5.85 16.00
N LEU A 75 3.53 -4.60 16.09
CA LEU A 75 2.79 -3.47 16.63
C LEU A 75 2.29 -2.53 15.52
N VAL A 76 3.11 -2.29 14.49
CA VAL A 76 2.67 -1.59 13.28
C VAL A 76 2.35 -2.65 12.23
N VAL A 77 1.16 -2.57 11.64
CA VAL A 77 0.61 -3.62 10.76
C VAL A 77 0.48 -3.15 9.32
N GLY A 78 0.56 -4.10 8.39
CA GLY A 78 0.54 -3.84 6.96
C GLY A 78 1.77 -4.40 6.25
N CYS A 79 1.63 -4.71 4.97
CA CYS A 79 2.72 -5.16 4.12
C CYS A 79 2.59 -4.50 2.74
N THR A 80 3.71 -4.09 2.15
CA THR A 80 3.76 -3.51 0.81
C THR A 80 3.46 -4.53 -0.28
N GLY A 81 3.75 -5.81 -0.03
CA GLY A 81 3.34 -6.95 -0.85
C GLY A 81 2.13 -7.68 -0.26
N ALA A 82 1.66 -8.73 -0.95
CA ALA A 82 0.70 -9.68 -0.38
C ALA A 82 1.22 -10.36 0.91
N ARG A 83 2.55 -10.44 1.05
CA ARG A 83 3.30 -10.98 2.21
C ARG A 83 4.72 -10.38 2.21
N PRO A 84 5.50 -10.47 3.31
CA PRO A 84 6.87 -9.98 3.35
C PRO A 84 7.74 -10.58 2.23
N LEU A 85 8.66 -9.78 1.71
CA LEU A 85 9.51 -10.12 0.55
C LEU A 85 8.74 -10.62 -0.69
N CYS A 86 7.47 -10.23 -0.83
CA CYS A 86 6.65 -10.58 -1.97
C CYS A 86 6.62 -9.49 -3.04
N THR A 87 6.91 -9.86 -4.27
CA THR A 87 6.66 -9.03 -5.45
C THR A 87 5.23 -9.24 -5.93
N ASN A 88 4.40 -8.20 -5.87
CA ASN A 88 3.08 -8.21 -6.49
C ASN A 88 3.24 -8.15 -8.01
N ILE A 89 2.74 -9.17 -8.71
CA ILE A 89 2.78 -9.20 -10.17
C ILE A 89 1.69 -8.28 -10.70
N THR A 90 2.09 -7.32 -11.53
CA THR A 90 1.17 -6.47 -12.30
C THR A 90 1.23 -6.88 -13.77
N PRO A 91 0.10 -7.20 -14.42
CA PRO A 91 0.09 -7.80 -15.74
C PRO A 91 0.61 -6.83 -16.78
N ALA A 92 0.28 -5.53 -16.64
CA ALA A 92 0.81 -4.48 -17.49
C ALA A 92 2.33 -4.62 -17.64
N ILE A 93 3.11 -4.91 -16.59
CA ILE A 93 4.57 -4.80 -16.64
C ILE A 93 5.34 -6.11 -16.69
N ASN A 94 4.90 -7.17 -15.99
CA ASN A 94 5.68 -8.42 -15.98
C ASN A 94 5.67 -9.14 -17.33
N LEU A 95 4.73 -8.80 -18.22
CA LEU A 95 4.69 -9.28 -19.59
C LEU A 95 5.79 -8.70 -20.50
N ALA A 96 6.13 -7.43 -20.31
CA ALA A 96 7.22 -6.78 -21.04
C ALA A 96 8.62 -7.09 -20.46
N ARG A 97 8.69 -7.48 -19.18
CA ARG A 97 9.95 -7.53 -18.40
C ARG A 97 10.50 -8.92 -18.07
N ARG A 98 10.29 -9.95 -18.92
CA ARG A 98 11.15 -11.17 -18.89
C ARG A 98 12.67 -10.85 -18.91
N LYS A 99 13.08 -9.60 -19.19
CA LYS A 99 14.47 -9.14 -19.18
C LYS A 99 14.97 -8.37 -17.95
N VAL A 100 14.15 -7.78 -17.08
CA VAL A 100 14.66 -6.96 -15.95
C VAL A 100 14.20 -7.54 -14.61
N GLY A 101 15.13 -8.21 -13.93
CA GLY A 101 14.89 -8.91 -12.67
C GLY A 101 14.58 -7.96 -11.53
N TYR A 102 13.47 -8.21 -10.84
CA TYR A 102 13.17 -7.63 -9.51
C TYR A 102 14.01 -8.31 -8.41
N SER A 103 15.31 -8.49 -8.64
CA SER A 103 16.17 -9.30 -7.79
C SER A 103 17.45 -8.59 -7.34
N TYR A 104 17.71 -7.37 -7.80
CA TYR A 104 18.98 -6.69 -7.55
C TYR A 104 19.15 -6.07 -6.15
N LEU A 105 18.06 -5.71 -5.44
CA LEU A 105 18.18 -5.01 -4.16
C LEU A 105 18.51 -5.92 -2.96
N LEU A 106 18.48 -7.25 -3.13
CA LEU A 106 18.77 -8.22 -2.08
C LEU A 106 19.74 -9.34 -2.50
N GLY A 107 20.44 -9.19 -3.65
CA GLY A 107 21.33 -10.25 -4.17
C GLY A 107 20.61 -11.52 -4.62
N VAL A 108 19.31 -11.41 -4.92
CA VAL A 108 18.44 -12.54 -5.25
C VAL A 108 18.60 -12.89 -6.72
N ARG A 109 18.50 -14.17 -7.10
CA ARG A 109 18.50 -14.57 -8.52
C ARG A 109 17.24 -14.04 -9.22
N LYS A 110 17.38 -13.68 -10.50
CA LYS A 110 16.36 -13.00 -11.33
C LYS A 110 15.00 -13.70 -11.37
N ASP A 111 14.99 -15.00 -11.14
CA ASP A 111 13.87 -15.94 -11.20
C ASP A 111 13.37 -16.42 -9.83
N ALA A 112 14.12 -16.21 -8.74
CA ALA A 112 13.82 -16.81 -7.45
C ALA A 112 12.41 -16.46 -6.92
N PRO A 113 11.91 -15.21 -7.02
CA PRO A 113 10.55 -14.89 -6.58
C PRO A 113 9.46 -15.62 -7.39
N PHE A 114 9.70 -15.85 -8.69
CA PHE A 114 8.74 -16.49 -9.60
C PHE A 114 8.82 -18.02 -9.57
N ALA A 115 9.95 -18.58 -9.15
CA ALA A 115 10.14 -20.02 -8.97
C ALA A 115 9.16 -20.60 -7.92
N GLN A 116 8.79 -19.78 -6.94
CA GLN A 116 7.86 -20.14 -5.86
C GLN A 116 6.37 -20.11 -6.27
N LEU A 117 6.03 -19.73 -7.52
CA LEU A 117 4.65 -19.83 -8.02
C LEU A 117 4.31 -21.28 -8.33
N SER A 118 3.08 -21.68 -7.99
CA SER A 118 2.52 -22.97 -8.40
C SER A 118 2.32 -23.04 -9.93
N ASP A 119 2.22 -24.26 -10.46
CA ASP A 119 2.01 -24.46 -11.90
C ASP A 119 0.65 -23.91 -12.36
N ASN A 120 -0.35 -23.92 -11.47
CA ASN A 120 -1.63 -23.28 -11.74
C ASN A 120 -1.51 -21.75 -11.84
N GLU A 121 -0.79 -21.10 -10.92
CA GLU A 121 -0.55 -19.65 -10.99
C GLU A 121 0.25 -19.25 -12.23
N LYS A 122 1.23 -20.07 -12.63
CA LYS A 122 1.96 -19.85 -13.90
C LYS A 122 1.04 -19.95 -15.10
N LYS A 123 0.16 -20.97 -15.15
CA LYS A 123 -0.82 -21.14 -16.22
C LYS A 123 -1.79 -19.96 -16.29
N GLU A 124 -2.33 -19.55 -15.14
CA GLU A 124 -3.24 -18.41 -15.04
C GLU A 124 -2.56 -17.13 -15.55
N LEU A 125 -1.30 -16.89 -15.19
CA LEU A 125 -0.54 -15.75 -15.74
C LEU A 125 -0.44 -15.78 -17.26
N GLU A 126 -0.27 -16.95 -17.88
CA GLU A 126 -0.27 -17.12 -19.35
C GLU A 126 -1.65 -16.79 -19.96
N GLU A 127 -2.75 -17.15 -19.28
CA GLU A 127 -4.12 -16.85 -19.70
C GLU A 127 -4.50 -15.37 -19.58
N LEU A 128 -3.88 -14.63 -18.64
CA LEU A 128 -4.09 -13.19 -18.51
C LEU A 128 -3.36 -12.40 -19.61
N LYS A 129 -2.30 -12.95 -20.21
CA LYS A 129 -1.43 -12.23 -21.16
C LYS A 129 -2.14 -11.61 -22.35
N PRO A 130 -2.98 -12.35 -23.10
CA PRO A 130 -3.61 -11.85 -24.33
C PRO A 130 -4.32 -10.52 -24.13
N TYR A 131 -5.01 -10.37 -23.00
CA TYR A 131 -5.72 -9.14 -22.65
C TYR A 131 -4.82 -7.90 -22.58
N TRP A 132 -3.57 -8.07 -22.17
CA TRP A 132 -2.61 -6.98 -21.97
C TRP A 132 -1.69 -6.76 -23.18
N THR A 133 -1.47 -7.79 -24.01
CA THR A 133 -0.55 -7.73 -25.15
C THR A 133 -1.22 -7.53 -26.50
N GLU A 134 -2.43 -8.07 -26.71
CA GLU A 134 -3.06 -8.14 -28.03
C GLU A 134 -3.90 -6.91 -28.37
N GLN A 135 -4.25 -6.07 -27.39
CA GLN A 135 -5.12 -4.91 -27.59
C GLN A 135 -4.41 -3.64 -28.09
N GLY A 136 -3.20 -3.74 -28.69
CA GLY A 136 -2.42 -2.57 -29.12
C GLY A 136 -2.03 -1.61 -27.98
N ARG A 137 -2.27 -2.02 -26.72
CA ARG A 137 -1.95 -1.27 -25.51
C ARG A 137 -0.44 -1.23 -25.37
N LYS A 138 0.17 -0.06 -25.58
CA LYS A 138 1.58 0.15 -25.23
C LYS A 138 1.71 0.00 -23.72
N VAL A 139 2.29 -1.12 -23.29
CA VAL A 139 2.82 -1.27 -21.95
C VAL A 139 3.98 -0.28 -21.84
N ASN A 140 3.70 0.91 -21.33
CA ASN A 140 4.76 1.82 -20.97
C ASN A 140 5.24 1.47 -19.56
N THR A 141 6.49 0.99 -19.46
CA THR A 141 7.11 0.68 -18.16
C THR A 141 7.63 1.94 -17.48
N HIS A 142 6.72 2.86 -17.13
CA HIS A 142 7.12 4.06 -16.39
C HIS A 142 7.45 3.72 -14.94
N HIS A 143 8.58 4.26 -14.49
CA HIS A 143 8.95 4.27 -13.09
C HIS A 143 8.23 5.44 -12.41
N PHE A 144 7.37 5.15 -11.42
CA PHE A 144 6.56 6.15 -10.72
C PHE A 144 7.17 6.64 -9.38
N GLY A 145 8.30 6.07 -8.96
CA GLY A 145 9.01 6.46 -7.74
C GLY A 145 9.99 7.61 -8.00
N HIS A 146 10.94 7.79 -7.08
CA HIS A 146 11.74 9.03 -6.90
C HIS A 146 10.88 10.23 -6.50
N ASN A 147 9.92 10.00 -5.62
CA ASN A 147 8.97 11.02 -5.16
C ASN A 147 8.82 10.96 -3.64
N ILE A 148 8.46 12.10 -3.05
CA ILE A 148 8.09 12.25 -1.64
C ILE A 148 6.61 12.63 -1.61
N HIS A 149 5.80 11.80 -0.97
CA HIS A 149 4.37 12.04 -0.85
C HIS A 149 4.08 12.92 0.36
N ASN A 150 2.99 13.68 0.30
CA ASN A 150 2.56 14.51 1.41
C ASN A 150 1.87 13.66 2.50
N HIS A 151 2.65 12.84 3.19
CA HIS A 151 2.18 11.98 4.28
C HIS A 151 1.58 12.83 5.43
N GLU A 152 2.13 14.03 5.67
CA GLU A 152 1.62 14.97 6.67
C GLU A 152 0.15 15.34 6.43
N LYS A 153 -0.27 15.52 5.16
CA LYS A 153 -1.67 15.76 4.82
C LYS A 153 -2.58 14.61 5.26
N VAL A 154 -2.14 13.36 5.09
CA VAL A 154 -2.88 12.18 5.57
C VAL A 154 -2.94 12.16 7.09
N LEU A 155 -1.84 12.52 7.79
CA LEU A 155 -1.85 12.57 9.26
C LEU A 155 -2.83 13.63 9.80
N LYS A 156 -2.90 14.79 9.14
CA LYS A 156 -3.72 15.95 9.55
C LYS A 156 -5.19 15.84 9.14
N LYS A 157 -5.51 15.20 8.02
CA LYS A 157 -6.87 15.15 7.45
C LYS A 157 -7.47 13.75 7.40
N GLY A 158 -6.65 12.71 7.42
CA GLY A 158 -7.05 11.38 6.99
C GLY A 158 -7.43 11.34 5.50
N PHE A 159 -7.61 10.15 4.95
CA PHE A 159 -8.07 10.03 3.56
C PHE A 159 -9.49 10.56 3.35
N LEU A 160 -10.37 10.49 4.36
CA LEU A 160 -11.71 11.07 4.24
C LEU A 160 -11.67 12.60 4.14
N GLY A 161 -10.78 13.29 4.87
CA GLY A 161 -10.64 14.73 4.71
C GLY A 161 -10.02 15.13 3.36
N ILE A 162 -9.22 14.26 2.74
CA ILE A 162 -8.70 14.48 1.38
C ILE A 162 -9.79 14.21 0.34
N LYS A 163 -10.66 13.21 0.57
CA LYS A 163 -11.87 12.95 -0.22
C LYS A 163 -12.78 14.18 -0.22
N GLU A 164 -13.08 14.73 0.96
CA GLU A 164 -13.92 15.93 1.12
C GLU A 164 -13.37 17.12 0.32
N GLU A 165 -12.05 17.36 0.34
CA GLU A 165 -11.45 18.42 -0.50
C GLU A 165 -11.69 18.21 -2.01
N ALA A 166 -11.64 16.96 -2.48
CA ALA A 166 -11.88 16.64 -3.89
C ALA A 166 -13.36 16.81 -4.25
N GLU A 167 -14.28 16.41 -3.37
CA GLU A 167 -15.72 16.61 -3.51
C GLU A 167 -16.08 18.11 -3.53
N GLU A 168 -15.52 18.90 -2.61
CA GLU A 168 -15.70 20.36 -2.61
C GLU A 168 -15.17 21.00 -3.89
N ARG A 169 -14.10 20.47 -4.47
CA ARG A 169 -13.55 20.98 -5.72
C ARG A 169 -14.41 20.61 -6.92
N LEU A 170 -15.01 19.40 -6.93
CA LEU A 170 -15.98 18.98 -7.95
C LEU A 170 -17.18 19.92 -8.01
N VAL A 171 -17.74 20.30 -6.86
CA VAL A 171 -18.91 21.18 -6.77
C VAL A 171 -18.64 22.58 -7.34
N ARG A 172 -17.38 23.04 -7.35
CA ARG A 172 -17.01 24.38 -7.81
C ARG A 172 -16.68 24.47 -9.31
N LEU A 173 -16.68 23.35 -10.02
CA LEU A 173 -16.35 23.34 -11.45
C LEU A 173 -17.46 23.99 -12.27
N ASP A 174 -17.08 24.82 -13.24
CA ASP A 174 -18.00 25.28 -14.28
C ASP A 174 -17.91 24.33 -15.48
N LEU A 175 -18.97 23.55 -15.73
CA LEU A 175 -18.97 22.59 -16.83
C LEU A 175 -19.12 23.22 -18.21
N ALA A 176 -19.42 24.53 -18.29
CA ALA A 176 -19.33 25.28 -19.54
C ALA A 176 -17.87 25.56 -19.95
N GLU A 177 -16.94 25.55 -18.99
CA GLU A 177 -15.52 25.76 -19.22
C GLU A 177 -14.82 24.42 -19.56
N PRO A 178 -14.21 24.28 -20.75
CA PRO A 178 -13.62 23.01 -21.20
C PRO A 178 -12.55 22.44 -20.25
N ASP A 179 -11.77 23.31 -19.61
CA ASP A 179 -10.72 22.91 -18.66
C ASP A 179 -11.29 22.31 -17.38
N ASP A 180 -12.44 22.80 -16.92
CA ASP A 180 -13.11 22.30 -15.73
C ASP A 180 -13.87 21.00 -16.03
N ALA A 181 -14.53 20.92 -17.19
CA ALA A 181 -15.11 19.68 -17.69
C ALA A 181 -14.07 18.54 -17.79
N ALA A 182 -12.85 18.85 -18.24
CA ALA A 182 -11.76 17.87 -18.33
C ALA A 182 -11.25 17.36 -16.96
N ARG A 183 -11.51 18.08 -15.85
CA ARG A 183 -11.07 17.72 -14.50
C ARG A 183 -12.03 16.81 -13.75
N VAL A 184 -13.28 16.68 -14.21
CA VAL A 184 -14.33 15.91 -13.53
C VAL A 184 -13.88 14.46 -13.30
N SER A 185 -13.52 13.74 -14.37
CA SER A 185 -13.07 12.34 -14.28
C SER A 185 -11.85 12.15 -13.38
N PHE A 186 -10.97 13.16 -13.29
CA PHE A 186 -9.83 13.11 -12.40
C PHE A 186 -10.24 13.22 -10.93
N LEU A 187 -11.04 14.21 -10.59
CA LEU A 187 -11.46 14.43 -9.21
C LEU A 187 -12.39 13.31 -8.73
N GLU A 188 -13.29 12.78 -9.57
CA GLU A 188 -14.08 11.59 -9.26
C GLU A 188 -13.18 10.37 -8.99
N GLY A 189 -12.12 10.20 -9.77
CA GLY A 189 -11.10 9.19 -9.54
C GLY A 189 -10.40 9.37 -8.20
N VAL A 190 -10.05 10.61 -7.81
CA VAL A 190 -9.48 10.92 -6.49
C VAL A 190 -10.46 10.58 -5.38
N VAL A 191 -11.74 10.96 -5.49
CA VAL A 191 -12.77 10.65 -4.50
C VAL A 191 -12.86 9.14 -4.27
N MET A 192 -12.96 8.35 -5.34
CA MET A 192 -13.03 6.89 -5.26
C MET A 192 -11.77 6.27 -4.65
N ALA A 193 -10.59 6.79 -5.01
CA ALA A 193 -9.33 6.30 -4.47
C ALA A 193 -9.19 6.62 -2.97
N MET A 194 -9.50 7.84 -2.56
CA MET A 194 -9.40 8.26 -1.16
C MET A 194 -10.43 7.55 -0.28
N GLU A 195 -11.64 7.31 -0.79
CA GLU A 195 -12.64 6.49 -0.12
C GLU A 195 -12.12 5.08 0.15
N ALA A 196 -11.62 4.40 -0.88
CA ALA A 196 -11.07 3.06 -0.70
C ALA A 196 -9.84 3.03 0.20
N ALA A 197 -8.93 4.01 0.07
CA ALA A 197 -7.75 4.14 0.92
C ALA A 197 -8.12 4.30 2.40
N ALA A 198 -9.24 4.95 2.72
CA ALA A 198 -9.74 5.07 4.09
C ALA A 198 -10.16 3.72 4.70
N GLU A 199 -10.58 2.76 3.88
CA GLU A 199 -11.09 1.45 4.33
C GLU A 199 -9.99 0.52 4.85
N ILE A 200 -8.71 0.74 4.51
CA ILE A 200 -7.61 -0.16 4.88
C ILE A 200 -7.52 -0.36 6.40
N GLY A 201 -7.75 0.71 7.18
CA GLY A 201 -7.77 0.66 8.63
C GLY A 201 -8.83 -0.30 9.16
N ALA A 202 -10.06 -0.21 8.63
CA ALA A 202 -11.16 -1.10 9.03
C ALA A 202 -10.84 -2.57 8.74
N ARG A 203 -10.20 -2.89 7.60
CA ARG A 203 -9.78 -4.26 7.28
C ARG A 203 -8.80 -4.81 8.31
N PHE A 204 -7.76 -4.04 8.65
CA PHE A 204 -6.78 -4.44 9.66
C PHE A 204 -7.37 -4.47 11.07
N ALA A 205 -8.33 -3.59 11.39
CA ALA A 205 -9.01 -3.60 12.67
C ALA A 205 -9.86 -4.87 12.85
N THR A 206 -10.61 -5.27 11.83
CA THR A 206 -11.35 -6.55 11.82
C THR A 206 -10.39 -7.72 11.99
N LYS A 207 -9.30 -7.77 11.21
CA LYS A 207 -8.32 -8.86 11.30
C LYS A 207 -7.65 -8.95 12.68
N ALA A 208 -7.32 -7.80 13.28
CA ALA A 208 -6.75 -7.75 14.61
C ALA A 208 -7.72 -8.28 15.68
N ARG A 209 -9.02 -7.96 15.57
CA ARG A 209 -10.04 -8.50 16.48
C ARG A 209 -10.28 -9.99 16.30
N GLU A 210 -10.22 -10.51 15.08
CA GLU A 210 -10.28 -11.96 14.83
C GLU A 210 -9.15 -12.68 15.56
N LEU A 211 -7.91 -12.24 15.33
CA LEU A 211 -6.74 -12.83 15.99
C LEU A 211 -6.80 -12.69 17.51
N ALA A 212 -7.32 -11.58 18.03
CA ALA A 212 -7.46 -11.37 19.48
C ALA A 212 -8.46 -12.34 20.14
N LYS A 213 -9.42 -12.91 19.39
CA LYS A 213 -10.34 -13.92 19.91
C LYS A 213 -9.68 -15.30 20.06
N GLU A 214 -8.73 -15.60 19.17
CA GLU A 214 -8.00 -16.87 19.13
C GLU A 214 -6.71 -16.83 19.99
N GLU A 215 -6.30 -15.65 20.44
CA GLU A 215 -5.09 -15.45 21.23
C GLU A 215 -5.28 -15.82 22.71
N GLU A 216 -4.47 -16.76 23.19
CA GLU A 216 -4.45 -17.21 24.58
C GLU A 216 -3.65 -16.25 25.49
N GLY A 217 -2.61 -15.60 24.96
CA GLY A 217 -1.74 -14.72 25.72
C GLY A 217 -2.36 -13.34 25.96
N GLU A 218 -2.72 -13.02 27.20
CA GLU A 218 -3.33 -11.73 27.59
C GLU A 218 -2.54 -10.51 27.10
N LYS A 219 -1.20 -10.57 27.15
CA LYS A 219 -0.35 -9.51 26.62
C LYS A 219 -0.59 -9.29 25.13
N ARG A 220 -0.49 -10.34 24.31
CA ARG A 220 -0.62 -10.22 22.86
C ARG A 220 -2.05 -9.87 22.45
N LYS A 221 -3.05 -10.41 23.15
CA LYS A 221 -4.45 -10.05 23.01
C LYS A 221 -4.69 -8.56 23.22
N SER A 222 -4.13 -7.99 24.30
CA SER A 222 -4.23 -6.54 24.56
C SER A 222 -3.59 -5.70 23.45
N GLU A 223 -2.49 -6.16 22.86
CA GLU A 223 -1.82 -5.48 21.75
C GLU A 223 -2.67 -5.55 20.46
N LEU A 224 -3.25 -6.70 20.14
CA LEU A 224 -4.14 -6.86 18.99
C LEU A 224 -5.38 -5.96 19.11
N LEU A 225 -5.99 -5.89 20.30
CA LEU A 225 -7.11 -4.97 20.55
C LEU A 225 -6.68 -3.49 20.45
N ARG A 226 -5.44 -3.16 20.85
CA ARG A 226 -4.88 -1.83 20.66
C ARG A 226 -4.66 -1.50 19.19
N ILE A 227 -4.13 -2.44 18.40
CA ILE A 227 -4.00 -2.32 16.93
C ILE A 227 -5.38 -2.08 16.32
N ALA A 228 -6.39 -2.85 16.72
CA ALA A 228 -7.75 -2.66 16.22
C ALA A 228 -8.27 -1.25 16.48
N LYS A 229 -8.15 -0.77 17.73
CA LYS A 229 -8.57 0.59 18.11
C LYS A 229 -7.85 1.69 17.32
N ILE A 230 -6.57 1.50 17.01
CA ILE A 230 -5.79 2.45 16.19
C ILE A 230 -6.31 2.42 14.75
N CYS A 231 -6.43 1.24 14.17
CA CYS A 231 -6.85 1.06 12.78
C CYS A 231 -8.33 1.42 12.53
N ASP A 232 -9.19 1.41 13.55
CA ASP A 232 -10.55 1.98 13.47
C ASP A 232 -10.54 3.49 13.19
N ARG A 233 -9.45 4.17 13.57
CA ARG A 233 -9.29 5.62 13.40
C ARG A 233 -8.52 5.95 12.12
N VAL A 234 -7.33 5.37 11.96
CA VAL A 234 -6.38 5.72 10.90
C VAL A 234 -6.29 4.65 9.82
N PRO A 235 -6.07 5.02 8.54
CA PRO A 235 -5.78 6.36 8.03
C PRO A 235 -7.04 7.11 7.55
N ALA A 236 -8.25 6.60 7.84
CA ALA A 236 -9.50 7.23 7.43
C ALA A 236 -9.63 8.67 7.97
N ARG A 237 -9.24 8.87 9.24
CA ARG A 237 -9.37 10.13 9.96
C ARG A 237 -8.01 10.59 10.53
N PRO A 238 -7.88 11.87 10.94
CA PRO A 238 -6.63 12.41 11.46
C PRO A 238 -6.09 11.62 12.66
N ALA A 239 -4.77 11.43 12.71
CA ALA A 239 -4.06 10.85 13.84
C ALA A 239 -4.08 11.79 15.06
N ARG A 240 -4.06 11.24 16.27
CA ARG A 240 -4.08 12.00 17.54
C ARG A 240 -2.96 11.64 18.49
N THR A 241 -2.27 10.53 18.25
CA THR A 241 -1.18 10.02 19.09
C THR A 241 -0.02 9.59 18.19
N PHE A 242 1.18 9.46 18.74
CA PHE A 242 2.33 8.96 17.99
C PHE A 242 2.05 7.63 17.28
N TYR A 243 1.38 6.69 17.97
CA TYR A 243 1.11 5.37 17.42
C TYR A 243 0.09 5.45 16.27
N GLU A 244 -0.98 6.23 16.42
CA GLU A 244 -1.90 6.51 15.31
C GLU A 244 -1.16 7.16 14.13
N ALA A 245 -0.26 8.11 14.38
CA ALA A 245 0.49 8.80 13.33
C ALA A 245 1.43 7.85 12.57
N LEU A 246 2.19 7.02 13.29
CA LEU A 246 3.10 6.04 12.71
C LEU A 246 2.35 4.99 11.87
N GLN A 247 1.23 4.47 12.38
CA GLN A 247 0.39 3.52 11.65
C GLN A 247 -0.27 4.17 10.42
N SER A 248 -0.76 5.41 10.55
CA SER A 248 -1.36 6.15 9.44
C SER A 248 -0.36 6.45 8.32
N TYR A 249 0.86 6.86 8.69
CA TYR A 249 1.95 7.06 7.75
C TYR A 249 2.30 5.74 7.05
N TYR A 250 2.42 4.64 7.80
CA TYR A 250 2.76 3.34 7.21
C TYR A 250 1.68 2.84 6.25
N PHE A 251 0.39 3.05 6.56
CA PHE A 251 -0.69 2.80 5.61
C PHE A 251 -0.60 3.69 4.36
N SER A 252 -0.36 4.99 4.54
CA SER A 252 -0.17 5.90 3.40
C SER A 252 1.00 5.47 2.51
N TYR A 253 2.10 5.00 3.10
CA TYR A 253 3.26 4.51 2.38
C TYR A 253 2.99 3.18 1.66
N LEU A 254 2.36 2.20 2.32
CA LEU A 254 2.13 0.88 1.72
C LEU A 254 1.13 0.93 0.57
N LEU A 255 0.13 1.80 0.63
CA LEU A 255 -0.89 1.92 -0.41
C LEU A 255 -0.30 2.37 -1.74
N LEU A 256 0.80 3.14 -1.73
CA LEU A 256 1.55 3.48 -2.95
C LEU A 256 2.08 2.24 -3.66
N TYR A 257 2.60 1.26 -2.91
CA TYR A 257 3.07 -0.01 -3.47
C TYR A 257 1.94 -0.90 -3.99
N TRP A 258 0.70 -0.67 -3.56
CA TRP A 258 -0.47 -1.40 -4.04
C TRP A 258 -1.07 -0.73 -5.28
N GLU A 259 -0.99 0.60 -5.38
CA GLU A 259 -1.48 1.36 -6.52
C GLU A 259 -0.61 1.18 -7.76
N VAL A 260 0.69 1.40 -7.59
CA VAL A 260 1.63 1.42 -8.72
C VAL A 260 2.39 0.11 -8.84
N ILE A 261 2.95 -0.10 -10.02
CA ILE A 261 3.93 -1.17 -10.29
C ILE A 261 5.07 -1.08 -9.25
N PRO A 262 5.71 -2.20 -8.88
CA PRO A 262 6.90 -2.18 -8.04
C PRO A 262 7.88 -1.09 -8.48
N SER A 263 7.92 -0.02 -7.70
CA SER A 263 8.72 1.17 -7.97
C SER A 263 9.72 1.38 -6.85
N LEU A 264 10.82 2.05 -7.20
CA LEU A 264 11.92 2.33 -6.28
C LEU A 264 11.94 3.82 -5.96
N GLY A 265 12.40 4.16 -4.76
CA GLY A 265 12.55 5.57 -4.37
C GLY A 265 11.23 6.24 -3.99
N PHE A 266 10.30 5.51 -3.36
CA PHE A 266 9.32 6.17 -2.50
C PHE A 266 10.03 6.56 -1.21
N SER A 267 10.41 7.83 -1.14
CA SER A 267 11.14 8.39 -0.01
C SER A 267 10.17 8.91 1.02
N GLN A 268 10.50 8.71 2.29
CA GLN A 268 9.66 9.11 3.42
C GLN A 268 9.66 10.62 3.66
N GLY A 269 10.57 11.35 3.01
CA GLY A 269 10.76 12.77 3.27
C GLY A 269 11.20 13.02 4.71
N ARG A 270 10.69 14.11 5.30
CA ARG A 270 11.11 14.61 6.61
C ARG A 270 10.27 14.02 7.74
N MET A 271 10.36 12.70 7.94
CA MET A 271 9.63 11.97 9.01
C MET A 271 9.79 12.61 10.38
N ASP A 272 10.99 13.09 10.69
CA ASP A 272 11.30 13.81 11.91
C ASP A 272 10.40 15.03 12.09
N GLN A 273 10.10 15.79 11.03
CA GLN A 273 9.31 17.01 11.14
C GLN A 273 7.82 16.74 11.30
N TYR A 274 7.25 15.82 10.50
CA TYR A 274 5.80 15.61 10.50
C TYR A 274 5.31 14.59 11.55
N LEU A 275 6.20 13.78 12.13
CA LEU A 275 5.86 12.90 13.27
C LEU A 275 6.16 13.54 14.63
N TYR A 276 7.08 14.50 14.72
CA TYR A 276 7.44 15.14 15.99
C TYR A 276 6.26 15.76 16.75
N PRO A 277 5.26 16.41 16.12
CA PRO A 277 4.09 16.92 16.84
C PRO A 277 3.26 15.85 17.56
N TYR A 278 3.48 14.57 17.25
CA TYR A 278 2.78 13.44 17.85
C TYR A 278 3.60 12.68 18.90
N TYR A 279 4.91 12.92 18.98
CA TYR A 279 5.88 12.26 19.88
C TYR A 279 5.90 12.94 21.25
#